data_AF-A0A7Y9FS21-F1
#
_entry.id   AF-A0A7Y9FS21-F1
#
_cell.length_a   1.000
_cell.length_b   1.000
_cell.length_c   1.000
_cell.angle_alpha   90.00
_cell.angle_beta   90.00
_cell.angle_gamma   90.00
#
_symmetry.space_group_name_H-M   'P 1'
#
loop_
_entity.id
_entity.type
_entity.pdbx_description
1 polymer ?
#
loop_
_entity_poly.entity_id
_entity_poly.type
_entity_poly.pdbx_seq_one_letter_code
_entity_poly.pdbx_strand_id
1 'polypeptide(L)' 'MGRPRQFNEDRVLDAVMETFWQRGFDGTSAQHLVDATGLGRGSL' A
#
# COMPACT_ATOMS: atom_id res chain seq x y z
N MET A 1 20.30 -4.19 -14.76
CA MET A 1 18.91 -4.46 -15.15
C MET A 1 18.20 -5.07 -13.95
N GLY A 2 17.50 -4.22 -13.17
CA GLY A 2 16.98 -4.57 -11.84
C GLY A 2 15.95 -5.69 -11.90
N ARG A 3 16.07 -6.65 -10.98
CA ARG A 3 15.09 -7.73 -10.79
C ARG A 3 13.73 -7.06 -10.59
N PRO A 4 12.73 -7.27 -11.46
CA PRO A 4 11.45 -6.59 -11.33
C PRO A 4 10.92 -6.92 -9.95
N ARG A 5 10.71 -5.87 -9.14
CA ARG A 5 10.08 -6.00 -7.83
C ARG A 5 8.80 -6.80 -8.07
N GLN A 6 8.55 -7.83 -7.25
CA GLN A 6 7.41 -8.74 -7.41
C GLN A 6 6.05 -8.03 -7.25
N PHE A 7 6.05 -6.73 -7.01
CA PHE A 7 4.89 -5.88 -6.85
C PHE A 7 5.07 -4.59 -7.64
N ASN A 8 3.94 -4.09 -8.16
CA ASN A 8 3.87 -2.85 -8.90
C ASN A 8 3.73 -1.69 -7.89
N GLU A 9 4.81 -0.91 -7.69
CA GLU A 9 4.82 0.23 -6.77
C GLU A 9 3.75 1.28 -7.08
N ASP A 10 3.48 1.54 -8.37
CA ASP A 10 2.46 2.52 -8.76
C ASP A 10 1.07 2.09 -8.27
N ARG A 11 0.74 0.80 -8.41
CA ARG A 11 -0.52 0.25 -7.86
C ARG A 11 -0.59 0.33 -6.35
N VAL A 12 0.53 0.11 -5.68
CA VAL A 12 0.62 0.16 -4.21
C VAL A 12 0.38 1.59 -3.74
N LEU A 13 1.03 2.57 -4.39
CA LEU A 13 0.84 3.98 -4.13
C LEU A 13 -0.60 4.42 -4.35
N ASP A 14 -1.22 4.01 -5.45
CA ASP A 14 -2.64 4.30 -5.73
C ASP A 14 -3.56 3.73 -4.64
N ALA A 15 -3.38 2.46 -4.25
CA ALA A 15 -4.18 1.83 -3.20
C ALA A 15 -3.98 2.50 -1.82
N VAL A 16 -2.75 2.91 -1.51
CA VAL A 16 -2.41 3.64 -0.27
C VAL A 16 -3.09 5.01 -0.27
N MET A 17 -2.98 5.76 -1.37
CA MET A 17 -3.62 7.08 -1.54
C MET A 17 -5.14 6.99 -1.43
N GLU A 18 -5.75 5.98 -2.06
CA GLU A 18 -7.19 5.75 -1.98
C GLU A 18 -7.64 5.42 -0.54
N THR A 19 -6.86 4.60 0.17
CA THR A 19 -7.12 4.27 1.57
C THR A 19 -7.07 5.52 2.46
N PHE A 20 -6.08 6.38 2.23
CA PHE A 20 -5.97 7.66 2.92
C PHE A 20 -7.12 8.61 2.59
N TRP A 21 -7.61 8.65 1.35
CA TRP A 21 -8.76 9.47 0.98
C TRP A 21 -10.07 8.97 1.59
N GLN A 22 -10.26 7.66 1.70
CA GLN A 22 -11.49 7.09 2.25
C GLN A 22 -11.56 7.19 3.78
N ARG A 23 -10.43 7.03 4.48
CA ARG A 23 -10.39 6.89 5.95
C ARG A 23 -9.73 8.07 6.67
N GLY A 24 -9.03 8.94 5.94
CA GLY A 24 -8.16 9.95 6.51
C GLY A 24 -6.85 9.37 7.05
N PHE A 25 -5.87 10.24 7.28
CA PHE A 25 -4.55 9.85 7.79
C PHE A 25 -4.63 9.19 9.18
N ASP A 26 -5.42 9.75 10.09
CA ASP A 26 -5.56 9.29 11.47
C ASP A 26 -6.30 7.93 11.58
N GLY A 27 -7.21 7.65 10.63
CA GLY A 27 -7.98 6.41 10.55
C GLY A 27 -7.30 5.29 9.75
N THR A 28 -6.12 5.55 9.17
CA THR A 28 -5.40 4.59 8.34
C THR A 28 -4.25 3.96 9.11
N SER A 29 -4.38 2.68 9.45
CA SER A 29 -3.32 1.92 10.10
C SER A 29 -2.46 1.18 9.08
N ALA A 30 -1.25 0.76 9.48
CA ALA A 30 -0.40 -0.09 8.65
C ALA A 30 -1.11 -1.39 8.21
N GLN A 31 -2.03 -1.91 9.03
CA GLN A 31 -2.85 -3.08 8.65
C GLN A 31 -3.79 -2.76 7.49
N HIS A 32 -4.36 -1.55 7.44
CA HIS A 32 -5.22 -1.14 6.33
C HIS A 32 -4.43 -1.02 5.03
N LEU A 33 -3.18 -0.53 5.11
CA LEU A 33 -2.30 -0.45 3.94
C LEU A 33 -1.92 -1.86 3.45
N VAL A 34 -1.67 -2.80 4.36
CA VAL A 34 -1.43 -4.22 4.03
C VAL A 34 -2.64 -4.83 3.36
N ASP A 35 -3.82 -4.63 3.92
CA ASP A 35 -5.06 -5.20 3.39
C ASP A 35 -5.43 -4.58 2.03
N ALA A 36 -5.17 -3.28 1.83
CA ALA A 36 -5.44 -2.57 0.57
C ALA A 36 -4.43 -2.88 -0.54
N THR A 37 -3.15 -3.06 -0.20
CA THR A 37 -2.09 -3.29 -1.17
C THR A 37 -1.80 -4.78 -1.41
N GLY A 38 -2.28 -5.65 -0.51
CA GLY A 38 -1.96 -7.08 -0.51
C GLY A 38 -0.50 -7.39 -0.16
N LEU A 39 0.29 -6.37 0.20
CA LEU A 39 1.67 -6.52 0.59
C LEU A 39 1.78 -6.80 2.09
N GLY A 40 2.56 -7.81 2.45
CA GLY A 40 2.85 -8.09 3.85
C GLY A 40 3.53 -6.90 4.54
N ARG A 41 3.32 -6.76 5.86
CA ARG A 41 3.86 -5.66 6.70
C ARG A 41 5.38 -5.41 6.58
N GLY A 42 6.16 -6.37 6.11
CA GLY A 42 7.60 -6.22 5.89
C GLY A 42 7.99 -5.72 4.48
N SER A 43 7.01 -5.48 3.60
CA SER A 43 7.21 -5.00 2.22
C SER A 43 6.59 -3.64 1.95
N LEU A 44 5.86 -3.08 2.92
CA LEU A 44 5.40 -1.69 2.97
C LEU A 44 6.37 -0.86 3.82
#